data_AF-A0A8J2Z7J0-F1
#
_entry.id   AF-A0A8J2Z7J0-F1
#
_cell.length_a   1.000
_cell.length_b   1.000
_cell.length_c   1.000
_cell.angle_alpha   90.00
_cell.angle_beta   90.00
_cell.angle_gamma   90.00
#
_symmetry.space_group_name_H-M   'P 1'
#
loop_
_entity.id
_entity.type
_entity.pdbx_description
1 polymer ?
#
loop_
_entity_poly.entity_id
_entity_poly.type
_entity_poly.pdbx_seq_one_letter_code
_entity_poly.pdbx_strand_id
1 'polypeptide(L)'
;MANQYADSFVVRVKERFGKTAGELLAELSIKKMSYNEAAKYLGYKVTTIRKYCHRYNVVLNPSVDRIEVEAALCPMFYSKEINKFNILSRKWRHK
;
A
#
# COMPACT_ATOMS: atom_id res chain seq x y z
N MET A 1 -28.20 10.09 4.75
CA MET A 1 -27.64 10.26 3.38
C MET A 1 -26.73 9.09 3.08
N ALA A 2 -27.16 8.16 2.24
CA ALA A 2 -26.37 6.99 1.87
C ALA A 2 -25.29 7.38 0.85
N ASN A 3 -24.04 7.00 1.12
CA ASN A 3 -22.90 7.26 0.24
C ASN A 3 -23.11 6.63 -1.14
N GLN A 4 -23.43 7.45 -2.13
CA GLN A 4 -23.73 7.08 -3.52
C GLN A 4 -22.56 6.35 -4.23
N TYR A 5 -21.38 6.33 -3.60
CA TYR A 5 -20.16 5.69 -4.10
C TYR A 5 -19.65 4.56 -3.21
N ALA A 6 -20.28 4.28 -2.06
CA ALA A 6 -19.77 3.33 -1.08
C ALA A 6 -19.65 1.91 -1.63
N ASP A 7 -20.55 1.49 -2.53
CA ASP A 7 -20.59 0.12 -3.04
C ASP A 7 -20.09 -0.02 -4.50
N SER A 8 -19.57 1.06 -5.08
CA SER A 8 -19.05 1.06 -6.46
C SER A 8 -18.01 -0.04 -6.73
N PHE A 9 -17.17 -0.37 -5.74
CA PHE A 9 -16.19 -1.44 -5.87
C PHE A 9 -16.85 -2.82 -5.82
N VAL A 10 -17.73 -3.06 -4.86
CA VAL A 10 -18.38 -4.36 -4.67
C VAL A 10 -19.26 -4.71 -5.87
N VAL A 11 -20.03 -3.73 -6.36
CA VAL A 11 -20.88 -3.87 -7.55
C VAL A 11 -20.04 -4.18 -8.78
N ARG A 12 -19.00 -3.39 -9.07
CA ARG A 12 -18.14 -3.60 -10.25
C ARG A 12 -17.33 -4.89 -10.19
N VAL A 13 -16.89 -5.31 -9.01
CA VAL A 13 -16.18 -6.60 -8.85
C VAL A 13 -17.13 -7.75 -9.12
N LYS A 14 -18.37 -7.68 -8.62
CA LYS A 14 -19.40 -8.69 -8.86
C LYS A 14 -19.78 -8.77 -10.35
N GLU A 15 -19.95 -7.64 -11.02
CA GLU A 15 -20.24 -7.58 -12.46
C GLU A 15 -19.08 -8.13 -13.31
N ARG A 16 -17.83 -7.78 -12.99
CA ARG A 16 -16.66 -8.15 -13.80
C ARG A 16 -16.19 -9.59 -13.57
N PHE A 17 -16.27 -10.09 -12.34
CA PHE A 17 -15.68 -11.38 -11.96
C PHE A 17 -16.72 -12.42 -11.52
N GLY A 18 -17.99 -12.04 -11.35
CA GLY A 18 -19.05 -12.94 -10.88
C GLY A 18 -18.93 -13.37 -9.41
N LYS A 19 -17.93 -12.86 -8.68
CA LYS A 19 -17.60 -13.24 -7.30
C LYS A 19 -17.83 -12.07 -6.34
N THR A 20 -17.95 -12.38 -5.06
CA THR A 20 -17.96 -11.32 -4.04
C THR A 20 -16.58 -10.67 -3.91
N ALA A 21 -16.56 -9.42 -3.48
CA ALA A 21 -15.30 -8.70 -3.26
C ALA A 21 -14.39 -9.40 -2.24
N GLY A 22 -14.96 -10.04 -1.22
CA GLY A 22 -14.20 -10.79 -0.22
C GLY A 22 -13.53 -12.03 -0.79
N GLU A 23 -14.26 -12.86 -1.54
CA GLU A 23 -13.71 -14.06 -2.19
C GLU A 23 -12.59 -13.72 -3.17
N LEU A 24 -12.79 -12.69 -3.99
CA LEU A 24 -11.77 -12.25 -4.94
C LEU A 24 -10.50 -11.77 -4.23
N LEU A 25 -10.62 -11.03 -3.13
CA LEU A 25 -9.45 -10.59 -2.36
C LEU A 25 -8.76 -11.76 -1.66
N ALA A 26 -9.51 -12.76 -1.18
CA ALA A 26 -8.95 -13.99 -0.62
C ALA A 26 -8.16 -14.78 -1.67
N GLU A 27 -8.69 -14.90 -2.90
CA GLU A 27 -7.97 -15.53 -4.02
C GLU A 27 -6.67 -14.80 -4.36
N LEU A 28 -6.67 -13.47 -4.34
CA LEU A 28 -5.46 -12.66 -4.55
C LEU A 28 -4.42 -12.87 -3.45
N SER A 29 -4.88 -13.08 -2.20
CA SER A 29 -4.02 -13.42 -1.07
C SER A 29 -3.40 -14.81 -1.22
N ILE A 30 -4.19 -15.81 -1.62
CA ILE A 30 -3.70 -17.18 -1.90
C ILE A 30 -2.66 -17.17 -3.03
N LYS A 31 -2.86 -16.33 -4.05
CA LYS A 31 -1.89 -16.11 -5.15
C LYS A 31 -0.63 -15.33 -4.71
N LYS A 32 -0.51 -14.96 -3.44
CA LYS A 32 0.62 -14.20 -2.87
C LYS A 32 0.90 -12.87 -3.59
N MET A 33 -0.14 -12.24 -4.16
CA MET A 33 0.02 -10.96 -4.84
C MET A 33 0.27 -9.81 -3.86
N SER A 34 1.05 -8.82 -4.28
CA SER A 34 1.24 -7.59 -3.52
C SER A 34 0.06 -6.63 -3.68
N TYR A 35 -0.09 -5.67 -2.76
CA TYR A 35 -1.12 -4.62 -2.89
C TYR A 35 -0.99 -3.82 -4.20
N ASN A 36 0.23 -3.61 -4.70
CA ASN A 36 0.47 -2.89 -5.95
C ASN A 36 0.06 -3.72 -7.18
N GLU A 37 0.35 -5.01 -7.17
CA GLU A 37 -0.05 -5.92 -8.24
C GLU A 37 -1.57 -6.10 -8.28
N ALA A 38 -2.20 -6.28 -7.12
CA ALA A 38 -3.66 -6.33 -7.03
C ALA A 38 -4.31 -5.03 -7.54
N ALA A 39 -3.69 -3.88 -7.27
CA ALA A 39 -4.14 -2.57 -7.76
C ALA A 39 -4.10 -2.46 -9.27
N LYS A 40 -2.98 -2.89 -9.88
CA LYS A 40 -2.85 -2.95 -11.34
C LYS A 40 -3.82 -3.95 -11.96
N TYR A 41 -3.97 -5.13 -11.36
CA TYR A 41 -4.85 -6.19 -11.86
C TYR A 41 -6.33 -5.77 -11.86
N LEU A 42 -6.78 -5.14 -10.77
CA LEU A 42 -8.18 -4.71 -10.65
C LEU A 42 -8.45 -3.34 -11.28
N GLY A 43 -7.41 -2.56 -11.60
CA GLY A 43 -7.53 -1.21 -12.16
C GLY A 43 -7.98 -0.17 -11.13
N TYR A 44 -7.60 -0.33 -9.86
CA TYR A 44 -7.94 0.59 -8.77
C TYR A 44 -6.70 1.16 -8.10
N LYS A 45 -6.88 2.25 -7.35
CA LYS A 45 -5.83 2.77 -6.47
C LYS A 45 -5.55 1.78 -5.33
N VAL A 46 -4.28 1.70 -4.92
CA VAL A 46 -3.81 0.85 -3.81
C VAL A 46 -4.58 1.13 -2.51
N THR A 47 -4.94 2.39 -2.25
CA THR A 47 -5.71 2.81 -1.08
C THR A 47 -7.10 2.17 -1.04
N THR A 48 -7.76 2.04 -2.18
CA THR A 48 -9.06 1.39 -2.31
C THR A 48 -8.95 -0.08 -1.96
N ILE A 49 -7.93 -0.77 -2.50
CA ILE A 49 -7.71 -2.19 -2.19
C ILE A 49 -7.39 -2.37 -0.72
N ARG A 50 -6.50 -1.56 -0.14
CA ARG A 50 -6.16 -1.64 1.28
C ARG A 50 -7.38 -1.44 2.18
N LYS A 51 -8.28 -0.50 1.82
CA LYS A 51 -9.55 -0.28 2.52
C LYS A 51 -10.44 -1.53 2.51
N TYR A 52 -10.60 -2.18 1.35
CA TYR A 52 -11.45 -3.37 1.24
C TYR A 52 -10.81 -4.63 1.82
N CYS A 53 -9.49 -4.80 1.68
CA CYS A 53 -8.72 -5.82 2.39
C CYS A 53 -8.95 -5.73 3.90
N HIS A 54 -8.87 -4.52 4.48
CA HIS A 54 -9.17 -4.32 5.90
C HIS A 54 -10.64 -4.64 6.23
N ARG A 55 -11.60 -4.21 5.39
CA ARG A 55 -13.03 -4.49 5.62
C ARG A 55 -13.32 -5.99 5.69
N TYR A 56 -12.63 -6.81 4.89
CA TYR A 56 -12.82 -8.26 4.83
C TYR A 56 -11.77 -9.06 5.63
N ASN A 57 -10.94 -8.40 6.45
CA ASN A 57 -9.84 -9.02 7.20
C ASN A 57 -8.90 -9.89 6.34
N VAL A 58 -8.64 -9.46 5.10
CA VAL A 58 -7.70 -10.12 4.18
C VAL A 58 -6.39 -9.35 4.16
N VAL A 59 -5.26 -10.06 4.25
CA VAL A 59 -3.92 -9.47 4.15
C VAL A 59 -3.28 -9.90 2.84
N LEU A 60 -2.81 -8.92 2.06
CA LEU A 60 -1.98 -9.14 0.86
C LEU A 60 -0.51 -8.88 1.20
N ASN A 61 0.39 -9.32 0.31
CA ASN A 61 1.81 -9.11 0.52
C ASN A 61 2.17 -7.60 0.48
N PRO A 62 3.06 -7.14 1.37
CA PRO A 62 3.56 -5.77 1.33
C PRO A 62 4.25 -5.48 -0.01
N SER A 63 4.12 -4.26 -0.52
CA SER A 63 4.80 -3.87 -1.74
C SER A 63 6.31 -3.73 -1.51
N VAL A 64 7.09 -4.12 -2.52
CA VAL A 64 8.56 -4.05 -2.52
C VAL A 64 9.05 -2.61 -2.39
N ASP A 65 8.28 -1.62 -2.86
CA ASP A 65 8.64 -0.19 -2.85
C ASP A 65 9.08 0.33 -1.47
N ARG A 66 8.54 -0.20 -0.36
CA ARG A 66 8.99 0.20 0.99
C ARG A 66 10.43 -0.25 1.29
N ILE A 67 10.78 -1.44 0.83
CA ILE A 67 12.09 -2.06 1.08
C ILE A 67 13.16 -1.32 0.25
N GLU A 68 12.82 -0.92 -0.98
CA GLU A 68 13.73 -0.16 -1.83
C GLU A 68 14.03 1.24 -1.29
N VAL A 69 13.04 1.92 -0.69
CA VAL A 69 13.26 3.25 -0.08
C VAL A 69 14.18 3.16 1.14
N GLU A 70 14.04 2.13 1.97
CA GLU A 70 14.96 1.91 3.10
C GLU A 70 16.36 1.52 2.64
N ALA A 71 16.48 0.70 1.59
CA ALA A 71 17.76 0.32 1.02
C ALA A 71 18.46 1.49 0.29
N ALA A 72 17.68 2.42 -0.27
CA ALA A 72 18.18 3.63 -0.92
C ALA A 72 18.51 4.78 0.06
N LEU A 73 18.33 4.58 1.38
CA LEU A 73 18.81 5.54 2.36
C LEU A 73 20.33 5.66 2.23
N CYS A 74 20.75 6.73 1.57
CA CYS A 74 22.14 7.01 1.27
C CYS A 74 22.97 6.85 2.55
N PRO A 75 24.11 6.14 2.54
CA PRO A 75 24.95 5.99 3.72
C PRO A 75 25.37 7.35 4.33
N MET A 76 25.37 8.41 3.52
CA MET A 76 25.56 9.80 3.96
C MET A 76 24.49 10.28 4.94
N PHE A 77 23.26 9.77 4.87
CA PHE A 77 22.20 10.13 5.83
C PHE A 77 22.56 9.69 7.27
N TYR A 78 23.25 8.55 7.40
CA TYR A 78 23.64 7.99 8.69
C TYR A 78 25.02 8.44 9.18
N SER A 79 25.74 9.28 8.42
CA SER A 79 27.05 9.79 8.84
C SER A 79 26.98 10.50 10.19
N LYS A 80 28.06 10.43 10.97
CA LYS A 80 28.18 11.11 12.28
C LYS A 80 28.31 12.63 12.13
N GLU A 81 29.01 13.06 11.08
CA GLU A 81 29.19 14.47 10.74
C GLU A 81 27.95 15.03 10.04
N ILE A 82 27.64 16.30 10.30
CA ILE A 82 26.52 16.99 9.66
C ILE A 82 26.86 17.23 8.18
N ASN A 83 25.96 16.84 7.28
CA ASN A 83 26.06 17.04 5.84
C ASN A 83 24.71 17.47 5.26
N LYS A 84 24.70 17.79 3.96
CA LYS A 84 23.49 18.24 3.25
C LYS A 84 22.31 17.26 3.36
N PHE A 85 22.57 15.97 3.58
CA PHE A 85 21.56 14.91 3.63
C PHE A 85 20.99 14.68 5.04
N ASN A 86 21.75 14.95 6.11
CA ASN A 86 21.35 14.66 7.50
C ASN A 86 21.12 15.92 8.37
N ILE A 87 21.27 17.12 7.79
CA ILE A 87 21.15 18.40 8.51
C ILE A 87 19.78 18.59 9.20
N LEU A 88 18.72 18.00 8.65
CA LEU A 88 17.36 18.08 9.19
C LEU A 88 17.01 16.94 10.16
N SER A 89 17.78 15.85 10.17
CA SER A 89 17.52 14.68 11.03
C SER A 89 18.32 14.70 12.34
N ARG A 90 19.38 15.52 12.42
CA ARG A 90 20.22 15.66 13.62
C ARG A 90 19.73 16.79 14.53
N LYS A 91 19.87 16.61 15.84
CA LYS A 91 19.62 17.68 16.82
C LYS A 91 20.73 18.74 16.69
N TRP A 92 20.32 19.99 16.48
CA TRP A 92 21.22 21.13 16.42
C TRP A 92 21.69 21.40 17.85
N ARG A 93 22.98 21.19 18.12
CA ARG A 93 23.55 21.52 19.42
C ARG A 93 23.69 23.04 19.48
N HIS A 94 22.91 23.68 20.34
CA HIS A 94 23.16 25.08 20.68
C HIS A 94 24.51 25.16 21.41
N LYS A 95 25.30 26.18 21.07
CA LYS A 95 26.59 26.51 21.66
C LYS A 95 26.39 27.42 22.86
#